data_AF-A0A2I0BHL3-F1
#
_entry.id   AF-A0A2I0BHL3-F1
#
_cell.length_a   1.000
_cell.length_b   1.000
_cell.length_c   1.000
_cell.angle_alpha   90.00
_cell.angle_beta   90.00
_cell.angle_gamma   90.00
#
_symmetry.space_group_name_H-M   'P 1'
#
loop_
_entity.id
_entity.type
_entity.pdbx_description
1 polymer ?
#
loop_
_entity_poly.entity_id
_entity_poly.type
_entity_poly.pdbx_seq_one_letter_code
_entity_poly.pdbx_strand_id
1 'polypeptide(L)'
;MDLRPMLKEKTPDGELELWRVMVNEVKLNLSPGSAFHCRELGWFRVCFANMDGETTTTALRRIRRFVDQAREAEEKEVKRKKKKKKRWDSGLRLSLPRRFLTRISPWLR
;
A
#
# COMPACT_ATOMS: atom_id res chain seq x y z
N MET A 1 -10.40 -3.89 -13.11
CA MET A 1 -9.22 -4.41 -12.38
C MET A 1 -9.12 -3.65 -11.07
N ASP A 2 -8.99 -4.36 -9.96
CA ASP A 2 -8.88 -3.77 -8.62
C ASP A 2 -7.41 -3.58 -8.24
N LEU A 3 -6.99 -2.33 -8.08
CA LEU A 3 -5.65 -1.95 -7.65
C LEU A 3 -5.66 -1.18 -6.32
N ARG A 4 -6.76 -1.23 -5.58
CA ARG A 4 -6.90 -0.58 -4.26
C ARG A 4 -5.78 -0.93 -3.27
N PRO A 5 -5.24 -2.17 -3.22
CA PRO A 5 -4.13 -2.50 -2.33
C PRO A 5 -2.84 -1.73 -2.63
N MET A 6 -2.71 -1.17 -3.83
CA MET A 6 -1.52 -0.44 -4.28
C MET A 6 -1.64 1.07 -4.12
N LEU A 7 -2.80 1.58 -3.70
CA LEU A 7 -2.99 2.99 -3.42
C LEU A 7 -2.28 3.37 -2.12
N LYS A 8 -1.43 4.39 -2.18
CA LYS A 8 -0.87 5.03 -0.98
C LYS A 8 -1.96 5.73 -0.18
N GLU A 9 -2.84 6.43 -0.88
CA GLU A 9 -3.97 7.18 -0.32
C GLU A 9 -5.22 6.92 -1.15
N LYS A 10 -6.37 6.80 -0.47
CA LYS A 10 -7.68 6.64 -1.12
C LYS A 10 -8.24 8.01 -1.52
N THR A 11 -7.50 8.73 -2.35
CA THR A 11 -7.85 10.05 -2.89
C THR A 11 -7.78 10.02 -4.42
N PRO A 12 -8.48 10.94 -5.14
CA PRO A 12 -8.36 11.04 -6.59
C PRO A 12 -6.91 11.27 -7.04
N ASP A 13 -6.15 12.06 -6.28
CA ASP A 13 -4.73 12.29 -6.53
C ASP A 13 -3.88 11.03 -6.35
N GLY A 14 -4.18 10.20 -5.35
CA GLY A 14 -3.55 8.89 -5.17
C GLY A 14 -3.83 7.93 -6.32
N GLU A 15 -5.05 7.97 -6.89
CA GLU A 15 -5.39 7.20 -8.08
C GLU A 15 -4.63 7.69 -9.33
N LEU A 16 -4.51 9.01 -9.50
CA LEU A 16 -3.74 9.62 -10.58
C LEU A 16 -2.23 9.35 -10.43
N GLU A 17 -1.69 9.35 -9.22
CA GLU A 17 -0.30 8.99 -8.96
C GLU A 17 -0.03 7.53 -9.36
N LEU A 18 -0.89 6.61 -8.92
CA LEU A 18 -0.79 5.20 -9.31
C LEU A 18 -0.91 5.04 -10.83
N TRP A 19 -1.83 5.76 -11.47
CA TRP A 19 -1.95 5.76 -12.93
C TRP A 19 -0.66 6.22 -13.63
N ARG A 20 0.00 7.29 -13.13
CA ARG A 20 1.27 7.76 -13.69
C ARG A 20 2.37 6.69 -13.57
N VAL A 21 2.44 5.97 -12.45
CA VAL A 21 3.37 4.85 -12.28
C VAL A 21 3.06 3.73 -13.29
N MET A 22 1.78 3.37 -13.46
CA MET A 22 1.38 2.33 -14.42
C MET A 22 1.76 2.69 -15.86
N VAL A 23 1.55 3.94 -16.27
CA VAL A 23 1.90 4.40 -17.62
C VAL A 23 3.41 4.53 -17.80
N ASN A 24 4.12 5.12 -16.84
CA ASN A 24 5.53 5.46 -17.00
C ASN A 24 6.49 4.29 -16.72
N GLU A 25 6.21 3.49 -15.69
CA GLU A 25 7.09 2.41 -15.24
C GLU A 25 6.63 1.04 -15.78
N VAL A 26 5.33 0.73 -15.65
CA VAL A 26 4.76 -0.55 -16.11
C VAL A 26 4.51 -0.54 -17.63
N LYS A 27 4.54 0.65 -18.26
CA LYS A 27 4.30 0.85 -19.69
C LYS A 27 2.95 0.28 -20.12
N LEU A 28 1.92 0.51 -19.30
CA LEU A 28 0.55 0.09 -19.56
C LEU A 28 -0.42 1.25 -19.38
N ASN A 29 -1.14 1.57 -20.45
CA ASN A 29 -2.19 2.57 -20.42
C ASN A 29 -3.48 1.93 -19.88
N LEU A 30 -3.82 2.26 -18.64
CA LEU A 30 -5.09 1.89 -18.01
C LEU A 30 -5.94 3.14 -17.83
N SER A 31 -7.26 3.01 -17.85
CA SER A 31 -8.14 4.15 -17.56
C SER A 31 -8.53 4.14 -16.07
N PRO A 32 -8.22 5.19 -15.30
CA PRO A 32 -8.61 5.30 -13.89
C PRO A 32 -10.14 5.41 -13.77
N GLY A 33 -10.73 4.80 -12.74
CA GLY A 33 -12.18 4.78 -12.50
C GLY A 33 -12.75 6.17 -12.26
N SER A 34 -11.97 7.06 -11.65
CA SER A 34 -12.30 8.48 -11.47
C SER A 34 -12.66 9.20 -12.77
N ALA A 35 -12.05 8.82 -13.91
CA ALA A 35 -12.39 9.37 -15.22
C ALA A 35 -13.82 9.00 -15.70
N PHE A 36 -14.44 8.01 -15.06
CA PHE A 36 -15.81 7.56 -15.34
C PHE A 36 -16.78 7.89 -14.21
N HIS A 37 -16.42 8.80 -13.30
CA HIS A 37 -17.20 9.13 -12.10
C HIS A 37 -17.42 7.92 -11.17
N CYS A 38 -16.48 6.96 -11.16
CA CYS A 38 -16.51 5.85 -10.22
C CYS A 38 -16.35 6.39 -8.78
N ARG A 39 -17.30 6.07 -7.90
CA ARG A 39 -17.25 6.46 -6.48
C ARG A 39 -16.15 5.73 -5.71
N GLU A 40 -15.85 4.51 -6.13
CA GLU A 40 -14.79 3.71 -5.51
C GLU A 40 -13.46 3.97 -6.20
N LEU A 41 -12.52 4.55 -5.45
CA LEU A 41 -11.16 4.81 -5.93
C LEU A 41 -10.34 3.51 -5.99
N GLY A 42 -9.42 3.45 -6.95
CA GLY A 42 -8.52 2.30 -7.16
C GLY A 42 -9.04 1.26 -8.14
N TRP A 43 -10.21 1.49 -8.76
CA TRP A 43 -10.69 0.70 -9.88
C TRP A 43 -10.10 1.20 -11.19
N PHE A 44 -9.62 0.29 -12.03
CA PHE A 44 -9.07 0.61 -13.34
C PHE A 44 -9.74 -0.23 -14.43
N ARG A 45 -10.08 0.42 -15.54
CA ARG A 45 -10.54 -0.25 -16.77
C ARG A 45 -9.34 -0.62 -17.64
N VAL A 46 -9.32 -1.86 -18.09
CA VAL A 46 -8.30 -2.41 -19.00
C VAL A 46 -8.99 -2.83 -20.28
N CYS A 47 -8.57 -2.29 -21.42
CA CYS A 47 -9.05 -2.72 -22.73
C CYS A 47 -8.00 -3.64 -23.36
N PHE A 48 -8.43 -4.82 -23.83
CA PHE A 48 -7.56 -5.82 -24.45
C PHE A 48 -7.99 -6.22 -25.86
N ALA A 49 -9.14 -5.72 -26.34
CA ALA A 49 -9.70 -6.11 -27.63
C ALA A 49 -8.84 -5.70 -28.84
N ASN A 50 -7.96 -4.71 -28.68
CA ASN A 50 -7.04 -4.23 -29.71
C ASN A 50 -5.61 -4.80 -29.55
N MET A 51 -5.44 -5.88 -28.79
CA MET A 51 -4.13 -6.50 -28.55
C MET A 51 -4.19 -7.97 -28.91
N ASP A 52 -3.09 -8.50 -29.46
CA ASP A 52 -2.94 -9.93 -29.66
C ASP A 52 -2.66 -10.67 -28.32
N GLY A 53 -2.69 -12.00 -28.38
CA GLY A 53 -2.49 -12.84 -27.20
C GLY A 53 -1.10 -12.67 -26.56
N GLU A 54 -0.07 -12.46 -27.38
CA GLU A 54 1.30 -12.29 -26.90
C GLU A 54 1.48 -10.95 -26.16
N THR A 55 0.96 -9.86 -26.73
CA THR A 55 0.98 -8.53 -26.09
C THR A 55 0.18 -8.55 -24.80
N THR A 56 -0.99 -9.20 -24.81
CA THR A 56 -1.82 -9.36 -23.60
C THR A 56 -1.07 -10.15 -22.51
N THR A 57 -0.39 -11.24 -22.89
CA THR A 57 0.43 -12.04 -21.97
C THR A 57 1.59 -11.23 -21.40
N THR A 58 2.23 -10.40 -22.24
CA THR A 58 3.30 -9.49 -21.82
C THR A 58 2.78 -8.44 -20.84
N ALA A 59 1.61 -7.86 -21.10
CA ALA A 59 0.95 -6.90 -20.20
C ALA A 59 0.66 -7.54 -18.83
N LEU A 60 0.06 -8.73 -18.81
CA LEU A 60 -0.22 -9.46 -17.57
C LEU A 60 1.06 -9.77 -16.78
N ARG A 61 2.15 -10.14 -17.47
CA ARG A 61 3.45 -10.39 -16.84
C ARG A 61 4.02 -9.14 -16.18
N ARG A 62 3.91 -7.98 -16.84
CA ARG A 62 4.34 -6.68 -16.28
C ARG A 62 3.54 -6.30 -15.04
N ILE A 63 2.21 -6.48 -15.09
CA ILE A 63 1.32 -6.25 -13.95
C ILE A 63 1.72 -7.15 -12.77
N ARG A 64 1.89 -8.45 -13.02
CA ARG A 64 2.26 -9.41 -11.96
C ARG A 64 3.56 -9.01 -11.28
N ARG A 65 4.59 -8.70 -12.06
CA ARG A 65 5.89 -8.24 -11.53
C ARG A 65 5.75 -6.99 -10.67
N PHE A 66 4.94 -6.01 -11.11
CA PHE A 66 4.69 -4.79 -10.35
C PHE A 66 4.02 -5.06 -8.99
N VAL A 67 2.99 -5.91 -8.98
CA VAL A 67 2.29 -6.32 -7.74
C VAL A 67 3.22 -7.04 -6.77
N ASP A 68 4.04 -7.98 -7.29
CA ASP A 68 5.00 -8.71 -6.47
C ASP A 68 6.04 -7.77 -5.83
N GLN A 69 6.58 -6.82 -6.61
CA GLN A 69 7.54 -5.83 -6.11
C GLN A 69 6.94 -4.92 -5.03
N ALA A 70 5.70 -4.48 -5.19
CA ALA A 70 5.03 -3.66 -4.18
C ALA A 70 4.82 -4.42 -2.86
N ARG A 71 4.43 -5.69 -2.94
CA ARG A 71 4.30 -6.57 -1.76
C ARG A 71 5.64 -6.75 -1.05
N GLU A 72 6.72 -7.01 -1.80
CA GLU A 72 8.06 -7.13 -1.21
C GLU A 72 8.51 -5.83 -0.53
N ALA A 73 8.21 -4.68 -1.13
CA ALA A 73 8.55 -3.37 -0.55
C ALA A 73 7.79 -3.13 0.76
N GLU A 74 6.51 -3.47 0.82
CA GLU A 74 5.69 -3.40 2.03
C GLU A 74 6.24 -4.30 3.15
N GLU A 75 6.57 -5.56 2.83
CA GLU A 75 7.16 -6.50 3.80
C GLU A 75 8.50 -6.00 4.36
N LYS A 76 9.35 -5.42 3.50
CA LYS A 76 10.64 -4.84 3.89
C LYS A 76 10.44 -3.66 4.84
N GLU A 77 9.50 -2.76 4.56
CA GLU A 77 9.18 -1.63 5.45
C GLU A 77 8.63 -2.09 6.80
N VAL A 78 7.75 -3.10 6.83
CA VAL A 78 7.23 -3.68 8.08
C VAL A 78 8.36 -4.28 8.92
N LYS A 79 9.28 -5.05 8.30
CA LYS A 79 10.45 -5.63 8.98
C LYS A 79 11.37 -4.52 9.52
N ARG A 80 11.60 -3.45 8.75
CA ARG A 80 12.42 -2.30 9.16
C ARG A 80 11.84 -1.57 10.36
N LYS A 81 10.52 -1.31 10.37
CA LYS A 81 9.81 -0.70 11.52
C LYS A 81 9.89 -1.58 12.77
N LYS A 82 9.69 -2.90 12.65
CA LYS A 82 9.84 -3.85 13.77
C LYS A 82 11.27 -3.87 14.34
N LYS A 83 12.29 -3.91 13.49
CA LYS A 83 13.71 -3.86 13.92
C LYS A 83 14.03 -2.56 14.64
N LYS A 84 13.54 -1.42 14.13
CA LYS A 84 13.71 -0.11 14.78
C LYS A 84 13.05 -0.10 16.16
N LYS A 85 11.80 -0.56 16.29
CA LYS A 85 11.10 -0.67 17.59
C LYS A 85 11.85 -1.54 18.59
N LYS A 86 12.25 -2.76 18.20
CA LYS A 86 13.07 -3.66 19.04
C LYS A 86 14.35 -2.99 19.55
N ARG A 87 15.01 -2.17 18.73
CA ARG A 87 16.24 -1.44 19.10
C ARG A 87 15.99 -0.37 20.19
N TRP A 88 14.85 0.32 20.15
CA TRP A 88 14.47 1.29 21.19
C TRP A 88 14.02 0.59 22.48
N ASP A 89 13.26 -0.51 22.36
CA ASP A 89 12.81 -1.31 23.51
C ASP A 89 14.00 -1.95 24.25
N SER A 90 15.05 -2.38 23.54
CA SER A 90 16.28 -2.92 24.16
C SER A 90 17.10 -1.88 24.94
N GLY A 91 16.88 -0.58 24.69
CA GLY A 91 17.56 0.51 25.38
C GLY A 91 16.75 1.13 26.53
N LEU A 92 15.46 0.80 26.65
CA LEU A 92 14.53 1.35 27.64
C LEU A 92 14.04 0.26 28.59
N ARG A 93 14.97 -0.47 29.22
CA ARG A 93 14.64 -1.23 30.43
C ARG A 93 14.65 -0.27 31.64
N LEU A 94 13.74 0.70 31.63
CA LEU A 94 13.44 1.50 32.82
C LEU A 94 12.75 0.56 33.81
N SER A 95 13.52 -0.01 34.73
CA SER A 95 12.98 -0.63 35.94
C SER A 95 12.31 0.47 36.76
N LEU A 96 11.04 0.76 36.50
CA LEU A 96 10.23 1.59 37.38
C LEU A 96 10.11 0.85 38.73
N PRO A 97 10.65 1.41 39.83
CA PRO A 97 10.45 0.82 41.14
C PRO A 97 8.95 0.82 41.45
N ARG A 98 8.42 -0.31 41.95
CA ARG A 98 7.00 -0.54 42.29
C ARG A 98 6.40 0.41 43.34
N ARG A 99 7.10 1.45 43.77
CA ARG A 99 6.73 2.29 44.92
C ARG A 99 5.82 3.48 44.61
N PHE A 100 5.39 3.68 43.36
CA PHE A 100 4.60 4.86 42.97
C PHE A 100 3.23 4.58 42.32
N LEU A 101 2.75 3.34 42.33
CA LEU A 101 1.42 2.98 41.78
C LEU A 101 0.27 3.06 42.81
N THR A 102 0.45 3.79 43.91
CA THR A 102 -0.61 4.06 44.90
C THR A 102 -0.86 5.56 45.04
N ARG A 103 -1.16 6.25 43.94
CA ARG A 103 -1.99 7.45 43.99
C ARG A 103 -2.46 7.83 42.59
N ILE A 104 -3.74 8.21 42.48
CA ILE A 104 -4.51 8.57 41.28
C ILE A 104 -5.19 7.34 40.66
N SER A 105 -6.52 7.14 40.67
CA SER A 105 -7.66 7.60 41.46
C SER A 105 -8.86 6.73 41.03
N PRO A 106 -9.89 6.55 41.86
CA PRO A 106 -10.92 5.52 41.69
C PRO A 106 -12.20 6.08 41.06
N TRP A 107 -12.38 5.95 39.76
CA TRP A 107 -13.69 6.15 39.12
C TRP A 107 -13.82 5.23 37.90
N LEU A 108 -14.25 4.00 38.15
CA LEU A 108 -14.99 3.18 37.19
C LEU A 108 -16.32 2.81 37.88
N ARG A 109 -17.40 3.44 37.45
CA ARG A 109 -18.75 2.90 37.53
C ARG A 109 -19.37 3.10 36.15
#